data_AF-A0AB34ZE28-F1
#
_entry.id   AF-A0AB34ZE28-F1
#
_cell.length_a   1.000
_cell.length_b   1.000
_cell.length_c   1.000
_cell.angle_alpha   90.00
_cell.angle_beta   90.00
_cell.angle_gamma   90.00
#
_symmetry.space_group_name_H-M   'P 1'
#
loop_
_entity.id
_entity.type
_entity.pdbx_description
1 polymer ?
#
loop_
_entity_poly.entity_id
_entity_poly.type
_entity_poly.pdbx_seq_one_letter_code
_entity_poly.pdbx_strand_id
1 'polypeptide(L)'
;MTEPYIGEIQLFGFDFNPVGWALCNGATLPITQNTVLYSLLGVAYGGNGSSTFQLPNFCARAGCEQGLGGGLSNRQRGNTFGTAGVSLLSTQIPPHQHSISAFSQSDQTKKSGTPANGAALSSLGSTTARPFATVQQPETQFSPTALLPTGNGLAHENQQPYLAVNFCIALSGDYPAFG
;
A
#
# COMPACT_ATOMS: atom_id res chain seq x y z
N MET A 1 -14.27 -18.98 -33.61
CA MET A 1 -14.23 -18.56 -32.19
C MET A 1 -15.47 -19.12 -31.54
N THR A 2 -15.34 -19.77 -30.39
CA THR A 2 -16.50 -20.18 -29.60
C THR A 2 -17.25 -18.93 -29.16
N GLU A 3 -18.57 -18.96 -29.21
CA GLU A 3 -19.43 -17.91 -28.64
C GLU A 3 -19.05 -17.73 -27.15
N PRO A 4 -18.77 -16.51 -26.66
CA PRO A 4 -18.46 -16.31 -25.25
C PRO A 4 -19.72 -16.50 -24.40
N TYR A 5 -19.54 -16.70 -23.10
CA TYR A 5 -20.67 -16.54 -22.17
C TYR A 5 -20.91 -15.05 -21.88
N ILE A 6 -22.17 -14.61 -21.79
CA ILE A 6 -22.47 -13.26 -21.29
C ILE A 6 -21.85 -13.10 -19.89
N GLY A 7 -21.15 -12.00 -19.69
CA GLY A 7 -20.44 -11.72 -18.43
C GLY A 7 -19.06 -12.36 -18.31
N GLU A 8 -18.60 -13.12 -19.30
CA GLU A 8 -17.22 -13.62 -19.37
C GLU A 8 -16.24 -12.45 -19.42
N ILE A 9 -15.14 -12.55 -18.66
CA ILE A 9 -14.08 -11.55 -18.63
C ILE A 9 -12.83 -12.12 -19.31
N GLN A 10 -12.31 -11.43 -20.31
CA GLN A 10 -11.09 -11.80 -21.03
C GLN A 10 -10.10 -10.63 -21.09
N LEU A 11 -8.81 -10.97 -21.23
CA LEU A 11 -7.74 -10.00 -21.41
C LEU A 11 -7.48 -9.81 -22.90
N PHE A 12 -7.39 -8.54 -23.32
CA PHE A 12 -7.13 -8.13 -24.68
C PHE A 12 -5.86 -7.27 -24.74
N GLY A 13 -4.98 -7.56 -25.70
CA GLY A 13 -3.68 -6.89 -25.86
C GLY A 13 -3.71 -5.59 -26.67
N PHE A 14 -4.89 -5.13 -27.10
CA PHE A 14 -5.10 -3.92 -27.89
C PHE A 14 -5.97 -2.90 -27.12
N ASP A 15 -6.01 -1.66 -27.57
CA ASP A 15 -6.48 -0.47 -26.84
C ASP A 15 -8.00 -0.20 -26.89
N PHE A 16 -8.78 -1.08 -27.52
CA PHE A 16 -10.25 -0.97 -27.62
C PHE A 16 -10.96 -2.27 -27.21
N ASN A 17 -12.23 -2.18 -26.82
CA ASN A 17 -13.09 -3.36 -26.64
C ASN A 17 -13.66 -3.82 -27.99
N PRO A 18 -13.63 -5.14 -28.31
CA PRO A 18 -14.29 -5.66 -29.51
C PRO A 18 -15.81 -5.42 -29.50
N VAL A 19 -16.44 -5.55 -30.67
CA VAL A 19 -17.90 -5.54 -30.80
C VAL A 19 -18.50 -6.65 -29.93
N GLY A 20 -19.54 -6.33 -29.15
CA GLY A 20 -20.16 -7.26 -28.21
C GLY A 20 -19.46 -7.36 -26.86
N TRP A 21 -18.42 -6.55 -26.62
CA TRP A 21 -17.69 -6.48 -25.35
C TRP A 21 -17.69 -5.05 -24.81
N ALA A 22 -17.41 -4.88 -23.52
CA ALA A 22 -17.16 -3.59 -22.88
C ALA A 22 -15.89 -3.64 -22.03
N LEU A 23 -15.21 -2.50 -21.84
CA LEU A 23 -14.09 -2.40 -20.92
C LEU A 23 -14.56 -2.59 -19.47
N CYS A 24 -13.79 -3.35 -18.67
CA CYS A 24 -13.97 -3.47 -17.24
C CYS A 24 -13.33 -2.29 -16.50
N ASN A 25 -13.89 -1.09 -16.69
CA ASN A 25 -13.42 0.18 -16.14
C ASN A 25 -14.38 0.81 -15.12
N GLY A 26 -15.38 0.08 -14.64
CA GLY A 26 -16.40 0.60 -13.73
C GLY A 26 -17.53 1.39 -14.40
N ALA A 27 -17.72 1.27 -15.72
CA ALA A 27 -18.80 1.95 -16.43
C ALA A 27 -20.18 1.62 -15.83
N THR A 28 -21.03 2.64 -15.73
CA THR A 28 -22.45 2.47 -15.38
C THR A 28 -23.26 2.19 -16.63
N LEU A 29 -24.05 1.12 -16.63
CA LEU A 29 -24.90 0.71 -17.74
C LEU A 29 -26.39 0.73 -17.35
N PRO A 30 -27.29 1.07 -18.29
CA PRO A 30 -28.72 0.96 -18.07
C PRO A 30 -29.16 -0.50 -18.06
N ILE A 31 -29.97 -0.88 -17.07
CA ILE A 31 -30.52 -2.23 -16.92
C ILE A 31 -31.40 -2.58 -18.13
N THR A 32 -32.20 -1.63 -18.63
CA THR A 32 -33.17 -1.85 -19.71
C THR A 32 -32.54 -2.33 -21.02
N GLN A 33 -31.28 -1.99 -21.29
CA GLN A 33 -30.55 -2.39 -22.49
C GLN A 33 -29.63 -3.60 -22.26
N ASN A 34 -29.41 -3.99 -21.00
CA ASN A 34 -28.45 -5.02 -20.61
C ASN A 34 -29.06 -5.98 -19.56
N THR A 35 -30.34 -6.32 -19.73
CA THR A 35 -31.11 -7.08 -18.75
C THR A 35 -30.49 -8.45 -18.45
N VAL A 36 -29.94 -9.11 -19.46
CA VAL A 36 -29.29 -10.42 -19.36
C VAL A 36 -27.97 -10.34 -18.58
N LEU A 37 -27.14 -9.33 -18.85
CA LEU A 37 -25.91 -9.13 -18.09
C LEU A 37 -26.22 -8.72 -16.64
N TYR A 38 -27.25 -7.88 -16.44
CA TYR A 38 -27.72 -7.50 -15.11
C TYR A 38 -28.20 -8.70 -14.29
N SER A 39 -28.90 -9.67 -14.89
CA SER A 39 -29.36 -10.86 -14.16
C SER A 39 -28.20 -11.71 -13.61
N LEU A 40 -27.00 -11.60 -14.20
CA LEU A 40 -25.80 -12.30 -13.74
C LEU A 40 -24.99 -11.49 -12.72
N LEU A 41 -24.85 -10.18 -12.92
CA LEU A 41 -23.98 -9.33 -12.09
C LEU A 41 -24.71 -8.66 -10.93
N GLY A 42 -26.01 -8.39 -11.09
CA GLY A 42 -26.78 -7.55 -10.18
C GLY A 42 -26.10 -6.19 -9.99
N VAL A 43 -26.03 -5.75 -8.74
CA VAL A 43 -25.34 -4.51 -8.33
C VAL A 43 -24.00 -4.79 -7.62
N ALA A 44 -23.39 -5.96 -7.85
CA ALA A 44 -22.17 -6.37 -7.14
C ALA A 44 -21.03 -5.33 -7.29
N TYR A 45 -20.97 -4.63 -8.43
CA TYR A 45 -19.97 -3.61 -8.71
C TYR A 45 -20.49 -2.17 -8.57
N GLY A 46 -21.73 -1.99 -8.14
CA GLY A 46 -22.39 -0.68 -7.97
C GLY A 46 -23.60 -0.47 -8.88
N GLY A 47 -24.08 0.78 -8.90
CA GLY A 47 -25.36 1.17 -9.52
C GLY A 47 -26.51 1.16 -8.52
N ASN A 48 -27.70 1.52 -8.99
CA ASN A 48 -28.88 1.70 -8.12
C ASN A 48 -29.82 0.48 -8.09
N GLY A 49 -29.60 -0.54 -8.94
CA GLY A 49 -30.39 -1.77 -8.97
C GLY A 49 -31.80 -1.64 -9.55
N SER A 50 -32.25 -0.42 -9.84
CA SER A 50 -33.59 -0.14 -10.40
C SER A 50 -33.52 0.27 -11.86
N SER A 51 -32.57 1.13 -12.22
CA SER A 51 -32.36 1.59 -13.61
C SER A 51 -30.94 1.35 -14.12
N THR A 52 -29.97 1.18 -13.21
CA THR A 52 -28.55 1.06 -13.54
C THR A 52 -27.82 0.04 -12.69
N PHE A 53 -26.76 -0.52 -13.26
CA PHE A 53 -25.74 -1.33 -12.59
C PHE A 53 -24.36 -0.92 -13.11
N GLN A 54 -23.29 -1.37 -12.46
CA GLN A 54 -21.92 -1.09 -12.89
C GLN A 54 -21.19 -2.36 -13.35
N LEU A 55 -20.26 -2.17 -14.28
CA LEU A 55 -19.29 -3.19 -14.68
C LEU A 55 -18.15 -3.31 -13.64
N PRO A 56 -17.38 -4.41 -13.64
CA PRO A 56 -16.14 -4.50 -12.87
C PRO A 56 -15.17 -3.37 -13.23
N ASN A 57 -14.29 -3.01 -12.30
CA ASN A 57 -13.22 -2.04 -12.52
C ASN A 57 -11.86 -2.67 -12.22
N PHE A 58 -11.07 -2.92 -13.26
CA PHE A 58 -9.70 -3.44 -13.17
C PHE A 58 -8.62 -2.36 -13.37
N CYS A 59 -8.99 -1.09 -13.49
CA CYS A 59 -8.02 0.00 -13.60
C CYS A 59 -7.13 0.04 -12.35
N ALA A 60 -5.82 -0.18 -12.55
CA ALA A 60 -4.80 -0.29 -11.49
C ALA A 60 -5.12 -1.34 -10.40
N ARG A 61 -5.78 -2.44 -10.78
CA ARG A 61 -6.22 -3.50 -9.85
C ARG A 61 -5.90 -4.89 -10.40
N ALA A 62 -5.54 -5.80 -9.49
CA ALA A 62 -5.40 -7.22 -9.79
C ALA A 62 -6.69 -7.98 -9.46
N GLY A 63 -6.96 -9.05 -10.21
CA GLY A 63 -8.06 -9.97 -9.92
C GLY A 63 -7.75 -10.89 -8.74
N CYS A 64 -8.81 -11.29 -8.03
CA CYS A 64 -8.77 -12.29 -6.98
C CYS A 64 -10.05 -13.13 -7.05
N GLU A 65 -9.93 -14.42 -6.82
CA GLU A 65 -11.06 -15.32 -6.72
C GLU A 65 -11.95 -14.98 -5.52
N GLN A 66 -13.26 -15.19 -5.67
CA GLN A 66 -14.21 -15.08 -4.57
C GLN A 66 -14.19 -16.36 -3.72
N GLY A 67 -14.59 -16.24 -2.46
CA GLY A 67 -14.80 -17.35 -1.54
C GLY A 67 -13.90 -17.31 -0.31
N LEU A 68 -13.97 -18.39 0.45
CA LEU A 68 -13.22 -18.63 1.67
C LEU A 68 -12.24 -19.78 1.43
N GLY A 69 -11.03 -19.46 0.97
CA GLY A 69 -9.93 -20.42 0.99
C GLY A 69 -9.48 -20.72 2.43
N GLY A 70 -8.93 -21.90 2.68
CA GLY A 70 -8.46 -22.29 4.02
C GLY A 70 -7.44 -21.31 4.58
N GLY A 71 -7.74 -20.67 5.71
CA GLY A 71 -6.88 -19.66 6.34
C GLY A 71 -6.89 -18.27 5.67
N LEU A 72 -7.72 -18.06 4.64
CA LEU A 72 -7.85 -16.78 3.95
C LEU A 72 -9.06 -15.99 4.46
N SER A 73 -9.07 -14.68 4.20
CA SER A 73 -10.26 -13.86 4.42
C SER A 73 -11.30 -14.15 3.33
N ASN A 74 -12.56 -14.30 3.72
CA ASN A 74 -13.66 -14.46 2.76
C ASN A 74 -13.75 -13.22 1.85
N ARG A 75 -13.78 -13.42 0.53
CA ARG A 75 -13.98 -12.37 -0.47
C ARG A 75 -15.26 -12.62 -1.25
N GLN A 76 -16.16 -11.66 -1.26
CA GLN A 76 -17.35 -11.69 -2.11
C GLN A 76 -17.10 -10.95 -3.42
N ARG A 77 -17.83 -11.35 -4.48
CA ARG A 77 -17.81 -10.64 -5.76
C ARG A 77 -18.05 -9.14 -5.55
N GLY A 78 -17.23 -8.32 -6.19
CA GLY A 78 -17.33 -6.86 -6.11
C GLY A 78 -16.65 -6.22 -4.89
N ASN A 79 -16.14 -7.01 -3.93
CA ASN A 79 -15.30 -6.45 -2.89
C ASN A 79 -14.03 -5.82 -3.48
N THR A 80 -13.65 -4.66 -2.94
CA THR A 80 -12.40 -3.99 -3.27
C THR A 80 -11.51 -3.99 -2.03
N PHE A 81 -10.24 -4.33 -2.20
CA PHE A 81 -9.28 -4.45 -1.11
C PHE A 81 -7.85 -4.29 -1.64
N GLY A 82 -6.88 -4.14 -0.71
CA GLY A 82 -5.49 -3.83 -1.05
C GLY A 82 -5.24 -2.32 -1.18
N THR A 83 -3.97 -1.94 -1.26
CA THR A 83 -3.52 -0.56 -1.46
C THR A 83 -2.30 -0.53 -2.36
N ALA A 84 -2.20 0.50 -3.21
CA ALA A 84 -1.06 0.69 -4.12
C ALA A 84 0.22 1.09 -3.37
N GLY A 85 0.09 1.87 -2.29
CA GLY A 85 1.21 2.28 -1.45
C GLY A 85 0.93 2.07 0.03
N VAL A 86 1.99 1.81 0.80
CA VAL A 86 1.93 1.66 2.27
C VAL A 86 2.96 2.59 2.90
N SER A 87 2.51 3.43 3.83
CA SER A 87 3.43 4.15 4.74
C SER A 87 3.73 3.26 5.93
N LEU A 88 5.02 3.11 6.26
CA LEU A 88 5.44 2.34 7.42
C LEU A 88 5.20 3.13 8.69
N LEU A 89 4.38 2.56 9.58
CA LEU A 89 4.26 3.03 10.96
C LEU A 89 5.48 2.57 11.77
N SER A 90 5.76 3.26 12.88
CA SER A 90 6.82 2.87 13.83
C SER A 90 6.60 1.46 14.39
N THR A 91 5.35 1.00 14.49
CA THR A 91 4.98 -0.37 14.90
C THR A 91 5.30 -1.44 13.84
N GLN A 92 5.60 -1.05 12.61
CA GLN A 92 5.96 -1.94 11.50
C GLN A 92 7.48 -2.02 11.29
N ILE A 93 8.27 -1.33 12.10
CA ILE A 93 9.72 -1.39 12.11
C ILE A 93 10.16 -2.06 13.40
N PRO A 94 11.12 -3.01 13.37
CA PRO A 94 11.64 -3.62 14.59
C PRO A 94 12.11 -2.55 15.61
N PRO A 95 11.86 -2.78 16.92
CA PRO A 95 12.41 -1.93 17.96
C PRO A 95 13.93 -1.83 17.81
N HIS A 96 14.42 -0.61 17.71
CA HIS A 96 15.85 -0.30 17.62
C HIS A 96 16.14 0.94 18.46
N GLN A 97 17.41 1.15 18.79
CA GLN A 97 17.87 2.28 19.58
C GLN A 97 19.15 2.86 18.99
N HIS A 98 19.31 4.17 19.15
CA HIS A 98 20.56 4.86 18.85
C HIS A 98 21.25 5.17 20.18
N SER A 99 22.46 4.65 20.38
CA SER A 99 23.27 4.99 21.55
C SER A 99 24.12 6.22 21.26
N ILE A 100 24.34 7.04 22.29
CA ILE A 100 25.39 8.05 22.30
C ILE A 100 26.53 7.48 23.13
N SER A 101 27.75 7.52 22.61
CA SER A 101 28.96 7.25 23.37
C SER A 101 29.69 8.56 23.65
N ALA A 102 30.01 8.79 24.92
CA ALA A 102 30.88 9.88 25.34
C ALA A 102 32.20 9.27 25.86
N PHE A 103 33.32 9.87 25.49
CA PHE A 103 34.64 9.44 25.95
C PHE A 103 35.12 10.33 27.09
N SER A 104 35.85 9.78 28.07
CA SER A 104 36.50 10.59 29.09
C SER A 104 37.93 10.90 28.65
N GLN A 105 38.15 12.01 27.96
CA GLN A 105 39.49 12.44 27.60
C GLN A 105 40.23 12.93 28.86
N SER A 106 41.33 12.28 29.24
CA SER A 106 42.14 12.70 30.39
C SER A 106 43.14 13.79 30.03
N ASP A 107 43.64 13.79 28.79
CA ASP A 107 44.60 14.78 28.30
C ASP A 107 43.91 16.12 28.00
N GLN A 108 44.21 17.13 28.82
CA GLN A 108 43.59 18.44 28.71
C GLN A 108 43.99 19.18 27.41
N THR A 109 45.14 18.85 26.81
CA THR A 109 45.58 19.44 25.54
C THR A 109 44.75 18.97 24.35
N LYS A 110 44.03 17.84 24.50
CA LYS A 110 43.13 17.29 23.49
C LYS A 110 41.67 17.70 23.70
N LYS A 111 41.40 18.59 24.66
CA LYS A 111 40.05 19.12 24.94
C LYS A 111 39.86 20.46 24.24
N SER A 112 38.70 20.63 23.64
CA SER A 112 38.25 21.89 23.06
C SER A 112 36.82 22.17 23.53
N GLY A 113 36.51 23.43 23.84
CA GLY A 113 35.14 23.89 24.06
C GLY A 113 34.38 24.13 22.75
N THR A 114 35.06 24.02 21.61
CA THR A 114 34.50 24.22 20.28
C THR A 114 34.48 22.89 19.51
N PRO A 115 33.35 22.49 18.91
CA PRO A 115 33.27 21.30 18.06
C PRO A 115 34.29 21.34 16.91
N ALA A 116 34.94 20.20 16.63
CA ALA A 116 35.92 20.05 15.56
C ALA A 116 35.75 18.71 14.83
N ASN A 117 36.14 18.65 13.56
CA ASN A 117 36.09 17.41 12.78
C ASN A 117 37.03 16.35 13.40
N GLY A 118 36.54 15.12 13.56
CA GLY A 118 37.27 14.01 14.21
C GLY A 118 37.28 14.05 15.74
N ALA A 119 36.62 15.02 16.38
CA ALA A 119 36.47 15.04 17.83
C ALA A 119 35.23 14.23 18.28
N ALA A 120 35.30 13.63 19.47
CA ALA A 120 34.17 12.95 20.12
C ALA A 120 33.65 13.76 21.32
N LEU A 121 32.41 13.50 21.73
CA LEU A 121 31.85 14.09 22.95
C LEU A 121 32.66 13.66 24.18
N SER A 122 33.13 14.62 24.97
CA SER A 122 33.88 14.38 26.20
C SER A 122 33.50 15.38 27.29
N SER A 123 33.56 14.95 28.55
CA SER A 123 33.40 15.86 29.68
C SER A 123 34.62 16.79 29.83
N LEU A 124 34.38 18.06 30.10
CA LEU A 124 35.42 19.02 30.46
C LEU A 124 35.73 18.87 31.96
N GLY A 125 36.62 17.93 32.29
CA GLY A 125 37.25 17.91 33.63
C GLY A 125 37.11 16.63 34.46
N SER A 126 36.70 15.50 33.89
CA SER A 126 36.71 14.21 34.62
C SER A 126 37.95 13.37 34.26
N THR A 127 38.59 12.80 35.27
CA THR A 127 39.63 11.74 35.13
C THR A 127 39.06 10.33 35.22
N THR A 128 37.76 10.20 35.51
CA THR A 128 37.04 8.92 35.63
C THR A 128 35.92 8.87 34.59
N ALA A 129 35.75 7.73 33.92
CA ALA A 129 34.58 7.49 33.09
C ALA A 129 33.31 7.59 33.96
N ARG A 130 32.46 8.58 33.67
CA ARG A 130 31.15 8.68 34.31
C ARG A 130 30.12 8.07 33.35
N PRO A 131 29.33 7.06 33.75
CA PRO A 131 28.12 6.74 33.01
C PRO A 131 27.22 7.98 32.96
N PHE A 132 26.27 8.04 32.02
CA PHE A 132 25.22 9.07 32.06
C PHE A 132 24.61 9.07 33.47
N ALA A 133 24.73 10.19 34.18
CA ALA A 133 24.27 10.27 35.56
C ALA A 133 22.74 10.19 35.58
N THR A 134 22.16 9.37 36.46
CA THR A 134 20.75 9.45 36.83
C THR A 134 20.53 10.73 37.62
N VAL A 135 20.40 11.85 36.92
CA VAL A 135 20.08 13.16 37.50
C VAL A 135 18.58 13.41 37.42
N GLN A 136 18.01 14.00 38.48
CA GLN A 136 16.59 14.31 38.57
C GLN A 136 16.18 15.45 37.59
N GLN A 137 17.15 16.25 37.14
CA GLN A 137 17.04 17.31 36.14
C GLN A 137 18.35 17.43 35.32
N PRO A 138 18.32 17.48 33.98
CA PRO A 138 19.50 17.75 33.16
C PRO A 138 20.06 19.17 33.40
N GLU A 139 21.38 19.32 33.53
CA GLU A 139 22.03 20.65 33.66
C GLU A 139 22.02 21.45 32.36
N THR A 140 21.95 20.76 31.22
CA THR A 140 21.81 21.36 29.88
C THR A 140 21.20 20.36 28.91
N GLN A 141 20.47 20.85 27.91
CA GLN A 141 19.90 20.02 26.87
C GLN A 141 20.88 19.95 25.69
N PHE A 142 21.18 18.74 25.21
CA PHE A 142 21.87 18.59 23.92
C PHE A 142 21.08 19.28 22.81
N SER A 143 21.75 19.65 21.71
CA SER A 143 21.03 20.16 20.52
C SER A 143 19.86 19.22 20.19
N PRO A 144 18.64 19.75 19.96
CA PRO A 144 17.51 18.95 19.51
C PRO A 144 17.82 18.15 18.24
N THR A 145 18.83 18.57 17.45
CA THR A 145 19.28 17.89 16.24
C THR A 145 20.32 16.78 16.46
N ALA A 146 20.75 16.52 17.70
CA ALA A 146 21.81 15.55 18.00
C ALA A 146 21.39 14.10 17.73
N LEU A 147 20.11 13.79 17.93
CA LEU A 147 19.47 12.52 17.56
C LEU A 147 18.07 12.83 17.05
N LEU A 148 17.91 12.82 15.73
CA LEU A 148 16.61 12.99 15.10
C LEU A 148 16.14 11.64 14.54
N PRO A 149 14.85 11.32 14.66
CA PRO A 149 14.23 10.31 13.81
C PRO A 149 14.52 10.63 12.34
N THR A 150 14.80 9.59 11.56
CA THR A 150 14.95 9.71 10.11
C THR A 150 13.77 9.05 9.39
N GLY A 151 13.50 9.50 8.18
CA GLY A 151 12.36 9.08 7.37
C GLY A 151 11.23 10.12 7.36
N ASN A 152 10.69 10.39 6.17
CA ASN A 152 9.62 11.37 5.98
C ASN A 152 8.21 10.75 6.04
N GLY A 153 8.10 9.48 6.44
CA GLY A 153 6.83 8.74 6.49
C GLY A 153 6.14 8.58 5.12
N LEU A 154 6.89 8.74 4.02
CA LEU A 154 6.33 8.58 2.68
C LEU A 154 5.98 7.12 2.42
N ALA A 155 4.90 6.90 1.69
CA ALA A 155 4.51 5.56 1.29
C ALA A 155 5.56 4.96 0.34
N HIS A 156 5.85 3.67 0.52
CA HIS A 156 6.55 2.89 -0.48
C HIS A 156 5.55 2.23 -1.42
N GLU A 157 6.02 1.90 -2.61
CA GLU A 157 5.27 1.11 -3.58
C GLU A 157 4.95 -0.27 -2.99
N ASN A 158 3.69 -0.70 -3.10
CA ASN A 158 3.19 -1.98 -2.60
C ASN A 158 2.57 -2.83 -3.71
N GLN A 159 2.64 -2.37 -4.96
CA GLN A 159 2.22 -3.15 -6.11
C GLN A 159 3.36 -4.05 -6.60
N GLN A 160 3.03 -5.31 -6.90
CA GLN A 160 3.93 -6.18 -7.66
C GLN A 160 4.14 -5.64 -9.09
N PRO A 161 5.19 -6.02 -9.80
CA PRO A 161 5.29 -5.73 -11.23
C PRO A 161 4.05 -6.27 -11.98
N TYR A 162 3.38 -5.42 -12.76
CA TYR A 162 2.24 -5.80 -13.58
C TYR A 162 2.34 -5.20 -14.98
N LEU A 163 1.77 -5.90 -15.96
CA LEU A 163 1.64 -5.43 -17.33
C LEU A 163 0.20 -4.94 -17.55
N ALA A 164 0.05 -3.70 -18.02
CA ALA A 164 -1.25 -3.13 -18.34
C ALA A 164 -1.78 -3.70 -19.66
N VAL A 165 -2.95 -4.36 -19.57
CA VAL A 165 -3.73 -4.85 -20.72
C VAL A 165 -5.21 -4.58 -20.45
N ASN A 166 -6.04 -4.65 -21.49
CA ASN A 166 -7.46 -4.37 -21.36
C ASN A 166 -8.22 -5.60 -20.86
N PHE A 167 -8.86 -5.49 -19.70
CA PHE A 167 -9.91 -6.43 -19.30
C PHE A 167 -11.21 -6.01 -19.97
N CYS A 168 -11.83 -6.90 -20.74
CA CYS A 168 -13.16 -6.68 -21.28
C CYS A 168 -14.13 -7.76 -20.82
N ILE A 169 -15.40 -7.38 -20.72
CA ILE A 169 -16.52 -8.25 -20.36
C ILE A 169 -17.48 -8.39 -21.54
N ALA A 170 -17.94 -9.60 -21.82
CA ALA A 170 -18.88 -9.88 -22.89
C ALA A 170 -20.28 -9.33 -22.55
N LEU A 171 -20.83 -8.49 -23.43
CA LEU A 171 -22.19 -7.96 -23.37
C LEU A 171 -23.21 -8.86 -24.10
N SER A 172 -22.73 -9.73 -24.99
CA SER A 172 -23.51 -10.67 -25.78
C SER A 172 -22.82 -12.04 -25.82
N GLY A 173 -23.60 -13.10 -26.02
CA GLY A 173 -23.12 -14.48 -26.04
C GLY A 173 -24.14 -15.44 -25.43
N ASP A 174 -23.71 -16.65 -25.12
CA ASP A 174 -24.56 -17.67 -24.50
C ASP A 174 -24.83 -17.34 -23.03
N TYR A 175 -26.05 -17.63 -22.55
CA TYR A 175 -26.35 -17.52 -21.13
C TYR A 175 -25.72 -18.70 -20.36
N PRO A 176 -24.97 -18.48 -19.27
CA PRO A 176 -24.40 -19.58 -18.49
C PRO A 176 -25.49 -20.49 -17.89
N ALA A 177 -25.34 -21.80 -18.06
CA ALA A 177 -26.18 -22.78 -17.40
C ALA A 177 -25.59 -23.13 -16.02
N PHE A 178 -26.35 -22.84 -14.95
CA PHE A 178 -26.00 -23.23 -13.59
C PHE A 178 -26.69 -24.57 -13.29
N GLY A 179 -25.92 -25.66 -13.34
CA GLY A 179 -26.38 -27.01 -12.97
C GLY A 179 -26.32 -27.28 -11.48
#